data_AF-A0A0N8KQH2-F1
#
_entry.id   AF-A0A0N8KQH2-F1
#
_cell.length_a   1.000
_cell.length_b   1.000
_cell.length_c   1.000
_cell.angle_alpha   90.00
_cell.angle_beta   90.00
_cell.angle_gamma   90.00
#
_symmetry.space_group_name_H-M   'P 1'
#
loop_
_entity.id
_entity.type
_entity.pdbx_description
1 polymer ?
#
loop_
_entity_poly.entity_id
_entity_poly.type
_entity_poly.pdbx_seq_one_letter_code
_entity_poly.pdbx_strand_id
1 'polypeptide(L)'
;MDTGTWLITMVLPKQNLDDKTFGQLVEEERKLIPRYAPQWTDHNLSDPGITLIDLFAWLTEITLFRINLIRDSHKLKYLKLLGFTPLPPLPAS
;
A
#
# COMPACT_ATOMS: atom_id res chain seq x y z
N MET A 1 -6.11 8.75 -43.27
CA MET A 1 -4.78 8.30 -42.83
C MET A 1 -4.34 9.23 -41.72
N ASP A 2 -4.61 8.86 -40.47
CA ASP A 2 -3.93 9.42 -39.31
C ASP A 2 -3.76 8.27 -38.31
N THR A 3 -2.67 7.54 -38.49
CA THR A 3 -2.28 6.39 -37.68
C THR A 3 -1.18 6.78 -36.70
N GLY A 4 -1.15 8.05 -36.26
CA GLY A 4 -0.01 8.64 -35.55
C GLY A 4 -0.17 8.90 -34.06
N THR A 5 -1.37 8.76 -33.47
CA THR A 5 -1.62 9.32 -32.12
C THR A 5 -2.02 8.30 -31.04
N TRP A 6 -2.24 7.03 -31.37
CA TRP A 6 -2.65 6.01 -30.38
C TRP A 6 -1.49 5.35 -29.61
N LEU A 7 -0.23 5.72 -29.88
CA LEU A 7 0.96 5.21 -29.18
C LEU A 7 1.52 6.20 -28.14
N ILE A 8 0.69 7.11 -27.62
CA ILE A 8 0.98 7.66 -26.29
C ILE A 8 0.78 6.50 -25.33
N THR A 9 1.90 5.92 -24.88
CA THR A 9 1.99 5.10 -23.68
C THR A 9 1.05 5.67 -22.65
N MET A 10 -0.13 5.06 -22.49
CA MET A 10 -1.06 5.41 -21.44
C MET A 10 -0.37 4.95 -20.16
N VAL A 11 0.41 5.86 -19.56
CA VAL A 11 1.00 5.63 -18.25
C VAL A 11 -0.18 5.42 -17.32
N LEU A 12 -0.38 4.17 -16.89
CA LEU A 12 -1.43 3.86 -15.94
C LEU A 12 -1.21 4.74 -14.71
N PRO A 13 -2.22 5.50 -14.26
CA PRO A 13 -2.06 6.38 -13.12
C PRO A 13 -1.65 5.55 -11.91
N LYS A 14 -0.70 6.09 -11.12
CA LYS A 14 -0.27 5.47 -9.87
C LYS A 14 -1.52 5.20 -9.02
N GLN A 15 -1.75 3.92 -8.72
CA GLN A 15 -2.87 3.54 -7.87
C GLN A 15 -2.59 4.02 -6.44
N ASN A 16 -3.55 4.74 -5.87
CA ASN A 16 -3.55 5.15 -4.48
C ASN A 16 -4.87 4.66 -3.87
N LEU A 17 -4.83 3.50 -3.21
CA LEU A 17 -5.97 2.88 -2.55
C LEU A 17 -6.17 3.46 -1.15
N ASP A 18 -5.07 3.79 -0.47
CA ASP A 18 -5.02 4.50 0.81
C ASP A 18 -3.60 5.07 0.99
N ASP A 19 -3.49 6.33 1.41
CA ASP A 19 -2.23 7.06 1.62
C ASP A 19 -2.05 7.57 3.05
N LYS A 20 -2.78 6.99 4.01
CA LYS A 20 -2.58 7.29 5.43
C LYS A 20 -1.11 7.11 5.83
N THR A 21 -0.59 8.19 6.39
CA THR A 21 0.74 8.25 6.97
C THR A 21 0.75 7.75 8.41
N PHE A 22 1.91 7.38 8.92
CA PHE A 22 2.12 7.06 10.33
C PHE A 22 1.46 8.08 11.27
N GLY A 23 1.70 9.38 11.04
CA GLY A 23 1.16 10.43 11.91
C GLY A 23 -0.36 10.50 11.90
N GLN A 24 -0.99 10.29 10.74
CA GLN A 24 -2.45 10.24 10.64
C GLN A 24 -3.01 9.02 11.37
N LEU A 25 -2.35 7.87 11.29
CA LEU A 25 -2.74 6.64 11.99
C LEU A 25 -2.62 6.79 13.50
N VAL A 26 -1.51 7.34 14.00
CA VAL A 26 -1.31 7.60 15.44
C VAL A 26 -2.37 8.56 15.98
N GLU A 27 -2.66 9.64 15.26
CA GLU A 27 -3.68 10.61 15.66
C GLU A 27 -5.10 10.00 15.67
N GLU A 28 -5.41 9.15 14.70
CA GLU A 28 -6.68 8.42 14.67
C GLU A 28 -6.81 7.47 15.87
N GLU A 29 -5.77 6.67 16.16
CA GLU A 29 -5.80 5.75 17.31
C GLU A 29 -5.89 6.49 18.65
N ARG A 30 -5.16 7.59 18.82
CA ARG A 30 -5.22 8.42 20.03
C ARG A 30 -6.62 8.98 20.27
N LYS A 31 -7.33 9.38 19.22
CA LYS A 31 -8.74 9.84 19.32
C LYS A 31 -9.70 8.74 19.73
N LEU A 32 -9.34 7.48 19.54
CA LEU A 32 -10.14 6.32 19.94
C LEU A 32 -9.91 5.91 21.41
N ILE A 33 -8.81 6.35 22.05
CA ILE A 33 -8.50 5.98 23.45
C ILE A 33 -9.64 6.33 24.41
N PRO A 34 -10.22 7.55 24.44
CA PRO A 34 -11.29 7.87 25.37
C PRO A 34 -12.55 7.01 25.19
N ARG A 35 -12.74 6.44 24.01
CA ARG A 35 -13.88 5.56 23.70
C ARG A 35 -13.66 4.13 24.17
N TYR A 36 -12.46 3.57 23.97
CA TYR A 36 -12.19 2.15 24.22
C TYR A 36 -11.45 1.89 25.53
N ALA A 37 -10.68 2.85 26.02
CA ALA A 37 -9.92 2.77 27.26
C ALA A 37 -9.97 4.09 28.03
N PRO A 38 -11.17 4.53 28.47
CA PRO A 38 -11.32 5.79 29.22
C PRO A 38 -10.52 5.85 30.53
N GLN A 39 -10.16 4.69 31.10
CA GLN A 39 -9.31 4.58 32.28
C GLN A 39 -7.82 4.79 32.00
N TRP A 40 -7.41 4.73 30.72
CA TRP A 40 -6.03 5.02 30.32
C TRP A 40 -5.89 6.53 30.15
N THR A 41 -5.20 7.15 31.10
CA THR A 41 -5.09 8.61 31.20
C THR A 41 -3.69 9.14 30.95
N ASP A 42 -2.69 8.26 31.09
CA ASP A 42 -1.29 8.61 30.88
C ASP A 42 -0.86 8.24 29.45
N HIS A 43 -0.74 9.24 28.59
CA HIS A 43 -0.40 9.08 27.16
C HIS A 43 0.99 9.63 26.83
N ASN A 44 1.91 9.56 27.79
CA ASN A 44 3.28 10.02 27.62
C ASN A 44 4.07 9.12 26.63
N LEU A 45 5.21 9.60 26.14
CA LEU A 45 6.04 8.87 25.17
C LEU A 45 6.68 7.59 25.76
N SER A 46 6.85 7.53 27.07
CA SER A 46 7.39 6.36 27.78
C SER A 46 6.32 5.29 28.04
N ASP A 47 5.05 5.58 27.75
CA ASP A 47 3.94 4.67 27.97
C ASP A 47 4.03 3.50 26.95
N PRO A 48 4.01 2.25 27.43
CA PRO A 48 4.13 1.09 26.55
C PRO A 48 2.92 0.93 25.61
N GLY A 49 1.72 1.38 26.01
CA GLY A 49 0.54 1.42 25.15
C GLY A 49 0.71 2.41 24.00
N ILE A 50 1.30 3.58 24.26
CA ILE A 50 1.68 4.53 23.20
C ILE A 50 2.72 3.92 22.26
N THR A 51 3.70 3.21 22.81
CA THR A 51 4.72 2.51 21.99
C THR A 51 4.06 1.45 21.08
N LEU A 52 3.03 0.76 21.55
CA LEU A 52 2.28 -0.20 20.73
C LEU A 52 1.48 0.51 19.62
N ILE A 53 0.82 1.64 19.91
CA ILE A 53 0.15 2.47 18.89
C ILE A 53 1.13 2.84 17.78
N ASP A 54 2.31 3.35 18.14
CA ASP A 54 3.33 3.73 17.16
C ASP A 54 3.79 2.51 16.34
N LEU A 55 4.06 1.37 16.99
CA LEU A 55 4.45 0.15 16.30
C LEU A 55 3.39 -0.31 15.28
N PHE A 56 2.11 -0.31 15.66
CA PHE A 56 1.03 -0.73 14.77
C PHE A 56 0.76 0.28 13.66
N ALA A 57 0.87 1.57 13.93
CA ALA A 57 0.81 2.61 12.90
C ALA A 57 1.91 2.41 11.85
N TRP A 58 3.14 2.12 12.28
CA TRP A 58 4.27 1.85 11.37
C TRP A 58 4.07 0.58 10.54
N LEU A 59 3.64 -0.53 11.15
CA LEU A 59 3.33 -1.78 10.43
C LEU A 59 2.20 -1.58 9.41
N THR A 60 1.21 -0.76 9.76
CA THR A 60 0.08 -0.43 8.90
C THR A 60 0.52 0.40 7.71
N GLU A 61 1.31 1.47 7.92
CA GLU A 61 1.85 2.29 6.83
C GLU A 61 2.67 1.46 5.82
N ILE A 62 3.51 0.53 6.30
CA ILE A 62 4.23 -0.42 5.43
C ILE A 62 3.27 -1.30 4.64
N THR A 63 2.19 -1.74 5.27
CA THR A 63 1.18 -2.59 4.63
C THR A 63 0.43 -1.80 3.55
N LEU A 64 0.03 -0.57 3.82
CA LEU A 64 -0.60 0.33 2.85
C LEU A 64 0.32 0.59 1.66
N PHE A 65 1.60 0.87 1.91
CA PHE A 65 2.60 1.00 0.86
C PHE A 65 2.64 -0.24 -0.05
N ARG A 66 2.64 -1.45 0.51
CA ARG A 66 2.70 -2.70 -0.26
C ARG A 66 1.45 -2.96 -1.09
N ILE A 67 0.27 -2.62 -0.57
CA ILE A 67 -1.02 -2.83 -1.24
C ILE A 67 -1.17 -1.88 -2.44
N ASN A 68 -0.60 -0.67 -2.36
CA ASN A 68 -0.56 0.29 -3.46
C ASN A 68 0.32 -0.15 -4.66
N LEU A 69 1.04 -1.26 -4.57
CA LEU A 69 1.95 -1.73 -5.63
C LEU A 69 1.34 -2.82 -6.51
N ILE A 70 1.39 -2.60 -7.83
CA ILE A 70 1.16 -3.65 -8.82
C ILE A 70 2.47 -4.42 -9.03
N ARG A 71 2.58 -5.60 -8.42
CA ARG A 71 3.74 -6.51 -8.54
C ARG A 71 3.72 -7.28 -9.86
N ASP A 72 4.87 -7.81 -10.27
CA ASP A 72 4.97 -8.59 -11.51
C ASP A 72 4.13 -9.88 -11.47
N SER A 73 3.95 -10.47 -10.29
CA SER A 73 3.01 -11.57 -10.10
C SER A 73 1.56 -11.20 -10.47
N HIS A 74 1.13 -9.97 -10.20
CA HIS A 74 -0.20 -9.48 -10.58
C HIS A 74 -0.28 -9.40 -12.11
N LYS A 75 0.72 -8.79 -12.77
CA LYS A 75 0.78 -8.67 -14.23
C LYS A 75 0.74 -10.03 -14.92
N LEU A 76 1.55 -10.99 -14.46
CA LEU A 76 1.57 -12.36 -15.00
C LEU A 76 0.21 -13.06 -14.84
N LYS A 77 -0.44 -12.89 -13.68
CA LYS A 77 -1.76 -13.47 -13.43
C LYS A 77 -2.81 -12.86 -14.37
N TYR A 78 -2.78 -11.55 -14.60
CA TYR A 78 -3.69 -10.88 -15.54
C TYR A 78 -3.48 -11.33 -16.98
N LEU A 79 -2.22 -11.43 -17.44
CA LEU A 79 -1.90 -11.97 -18.77
C LEU A 79 -2.41 -13.41 -18.94
N LYS A 80 -2.25 -14.24 -17.91
CA LYS A 80 -2.78 -15.61 -17.92
C LYS A 80 -4.30 -15.65 -18.00
N LEU A 81 -5.01 -14.75 -17.30
CA LEU A 81 -6.47 -14.64 -17.40
C LEU A 81 -6.93 -14.22 -18.79
N LEU A 82 -6.13 -13.42 -19.50
CA LEU A 82 -6.37 -13.02 -20.89
C LEU A 82 -5.96 -14.10 -21.92
N GLY A 83 -5.47 -15.27 -21.49
CA GLY A 83 -5.07 -16.37 -22.36
C GLY A 83 -3.65 -16.29 -22.91
N PHE A 84 -2.83 -15.34 -22.45
CA PHE A 84 -1.43 -15.26 -22.87
C PHE A 84 -0.54 -16.26 -22.12
N THR A 85 0.43 -16.81 -22.84
CA THR A 85 1.51 -17.65 -22.29
C THR A 85 2.87 -16.97 -22.49
N PRO A 86 3.82 -17.12 -21.56
CA PRO A 86 5.18 -16.63 -21.74
C PRO A 86 5.81 -17.20 -23.01
N LEU A 87 6.60 -16.40 -23.71
CA LEU A 87 7.45 -16.88 -24.80
C LEU A 87 8.50 -17.86 -24.25
N PRO A 88 8.96 -18.84 -25.06
CA PRO A 88 10.05 -19.72 -24.66
C PRO A 88 11.31 -18.91 -24.36
N PRO A 89 12.15 -19.33 -23.39
CA PRO A 89 13.40 -18.65 -23.08
C PRO A 89 14.31 -18.66 -24.30
N LEU A 90 14.98 -17.53 -24.55
CA LEU A 90 16.07 -17.45 -25.53
C LEU A 90 17.39 -17.84 -24.84
N PRO A 91 18.33 -18.49 -25.55
CA PRO A 91 19.64 -18.81 -24.99
C PRO A 91 20.34 -17.51 -24.57
N ALA A 92 21.02 -17.55 -23.42
CA ALA A 92 21.95 -16.49 -23.07
C ALA A 92 23.16 -16.56 -24.02
N SER A 93 23.56 -15.41 -24.56
CA SER A 93 24.78 -15.28 -25.35
C SER A 93 26.02 -15.24 -24.46
#